data_AF-A0A7W0Y070-F1
#
_entry.id   AF-A0A7W0Y070-F1
#
_cell.length_a   1.000
_cell.length_b   1.000
_cell.length_c   1.000
_cell.angle_alpha   90.00
_cell.angle_beta   90.00
_cell.angle_gamma   90.00
#
_symmetry.space_group_name_H-M   'P 1'
#
loop_
_entity.id
_entity.type
_entity.pdbx_description
1 polymer ?
#
loop_
_entity_poly.entity_id
_entity_poly.type
_entity_poly.pdbx_seq_one_letter_code
_entity_poly.pdbx_strand_id
1 'polypeptide(L)' 'MSEVLVTTLVFVCSTCGNNAPHHLIRRVRKLSLFFIPLFPLSAKYVDSCTACGRVIEVNKDEAEAAASQSGPDLR' A
#
# COMPACT_ATOMS: atom_id res chain seq x y z
N MET A 1 -11.40 -7.31 -6.99
CA MET A 1 -10.60 -6.29 -6.27
C MET A 1 -9.15 -6.66 -6.47
N SER A 2 -8.31 -5.75 -6.94
CA SER A 2 -6.89 -6.04 -7.19
C SER A 2 -6.04 -5.37 -6.10
N GLU A 3 -5.13 -6.12 -5.52
CA GLU A 3 -4.19 -5.65 -4.50
C GLU A 3 -2.79 -5.67 -5.10
N VAL A 4 -2.08 -4.54 -5.02
CA VAL A 4 -0.73 -4.40 -5.57
C VAL A 4 0.17 -3.88 -4.45
N LEU A 5 1.24 -4.60 -4.15
CA LEU A 5 2.29 -4.11 -3.26
C LEU A 5 3.06 -3.01 -3.98
N VAL A 6 3.03 -1.80 -3.41
CA VAL A 6 3.65 -0.60 -3.98
C VAL A 6 5.12 -0.58 -3.57
N THR A 7 5.36 -0.67 -2.27
CA THR A 7 6.70 -0.61 -1.69
C THR A 7 6.66 -1.18 -0.28
N THR A 8 7.84 -1.50 0.25
CA THR A 8 8.02 -1.86 1.66
C THR A 8 8.86 -0.77 2.31
N LEU A 9 8.34 -0.19 3.39
CA LEU A 9 8.99 0.88 4.15
C LEU A 9 9.40 0.32 5.50
N VAL A 10 10.54 0.70 6.05
CA VAL A 10 10.95 0.26 7.39
C VAL A 10 10.92 1.46 8.31
N PHE A 11 10.04 1.43 9.31
CA PHE A 11 9.93 2.48 10.32
C PHE A 11 9.40 1.94 11.65
N VAL A 12 9.42 2.78 12.68
CA VAL A 12 8.90 2.41 14.01
C VAL A 12 7.38 2.48 13.99
N CYS A 13 6.74 1.33 14.18
CA CYS A 13 5.28 1.29 14.23
C CYS A 13 4.77 2.01 15.48
N SER A 14 3.84 2.97 15.32
CA SER A 14 3.27 3.74 16.43
C SER A 14 2.44 2.92 17.42
N THR A 15 2.12 1.67 17.10
CA THR A 15 1.35 0.78 17.98
C THR A 15 2.15 -0.29 18.69
N CYS A 16 3.09 -0.95 18.02
CA CYS A 16 3.93 -1.95 18.69
C CYS A 16 5.28 -1.40 19.13
N GLY A 17 5.67 -0.21 18.67
CA GLY A 17 6.95 0.41 19.00
C GLY A 17 8.17 -0.29 18.38
N ASN A 18 7.96 -1.35 17.58
CA ASN A 18 9.04 -2.10 16.97
C ASN A 18 9.41 -1.52 15.60
N ASN A 19 10.69 -1.57 15.25
CA ASN A 19 11.18 -1.22 13.94
C ASN A 19 10.89 -2.40 13.01
N ALA A 20 9.88 -2.27 12.15
CA ALA A 20 9.37 -3.37 11.35
C ALA A 20 9.19 -2.93 9.89
N PRO A 21 9.26 -3.86 8.94
CA PRO A 21 8.79 -3.60 7.59
C PRO A 21 7.29 -3.36 7.56
N HIS A 22 6.88 -2.37 6.80
CA HIS A 22 5.52 -1.94 6.54
C HIS A 22 5.25 -2.06 5.04
N HIS A 23 4.24 -2.84 4.67
CA HIS A 23 3.84 -3.00 3.28
C HIS A 23 2.85 -1.92 2.90
N LEU A 24 3.24 -1.06 1.97
CA LEU A 24 2.36 -0.11 1.35
C LEU A 24 1.66 -0.78 0.17
N ILE A 25 0.34 -0.89 0.27
CA ILE A 25 -0.49 -1.68 -0.62
C ILE A 25 -1.51 -0.77 -1.29
N ARG A 26 -1.61 -0.87 -2.62
CA ARG A 26 -2.62 -0.18 -3.41
C ARG A 26 -3.76 -1.14 -3.78
N ARG A 27 -4.94 -0.90 -3.21
CA ARG A 27 -6.17 -1.62 -3.52
C ARG A 27 -6.95 -0.89 -4.60
N VAL A 28 -6.99 -1.47 -5.79
CA VAL A 28 -7.72 -0.92 -6.93
C VAL A 28 -9.03 -1.69 -7.12
N ARG A 29 -10.16 -0.97 -7.06
CA ARG A 29 -11.47 -1.49 -7.44
C ARG A 29 -11.66 -1.25 -8.93
N LYS A 30 -11.80 -2.33 -9.70
CA LYS A 30 -12.04 -2.27 -11.16
C LYS A 30 -13.51 -2.56 -11.44
N LEU A 31 -14.11 -1.79 -12.35
CA LEU A 31 -15.42 -2.12 -12.92
C LEU A 31 -15.20 -2.99 -14.16
N SER A 32 -15.74 -4.19 -14.16
CA SER A 32 -15.77 -5.06 -15.34
C SER A 32 -17.13 -4.96 -16.00
N LEU A 33 -17.18 -4.56 -17.27
CA LEU A 33 -18.37 -4.65 -18.11
C LEU A 33 -18.06 -5.70 -19.17
N PHE A 34 -18.80 -6.82 -19.21
CA PHE A 34 -18.65 -7.87 -20.23
C PHE A 34 -17.21 -8.40 -20.42
N PHE A 35 -16.53 -8.78 -19.34
CA PHE A 35 -15.16 -9.34 -19.36
C PHE A 35 -14.03 -8.39 -19.80
N ILE A 36 -14.35 -7.15 -20.17
CA ILE A 36 -13.35 -6.13 -20.47
C ILE A 36 -13.13 -5.29 -19.20
N PRO A 37 -11.93 -5.29 -18.59
CA PRO A 37 -11.62 -4.43 -17.44
C PRO A 37 -11.47 -2.99 -17.92
N LEU A 38 -12.59 -2.30 -18.10
CA LEU A 38 -12.63 -1.02 -18.79
C LEU A 38 -12.00 0.13 -17.98
N PHE A 39 -12.27 0.25 -16.68
CA PHE A 39 -11.75 1.37 -15.88
C PHE A 39 -11.59 1.03 -14.39
N PRO A 40 -10.48 1.46 -13.73
CA PRO A 40 -10.38 1.47 -12.28
C PRO A 40 -11.31 2.56 -11.70
N LEU A 41 -12.26 2.16 -10.84
CA LEU A 41 -13.22 3.07 -10.20
C LEU A 41 -12.57 3.87 -9.07
N SER A 42 -11.79 3.18 -8.24
CA SER A 42 -11.14 3.80 -7.09
C SER A 42 -9.87 3.03 -6.73
N ALA A 43 -8.88 3.76 -6.23
CA ALA A 43 -7.68 3.21 -5.64
C ALA A 43 -7.59 3.69 -4.19
N LYS A 44 -7.35 2.77 -3.27
CA LYS A 44 -7.06 3.05 -1.86
C LYS A 44 -5.64 2.62 -1.56
N TYR A 45 -4.96 3.34 -0.69
CA TYR A 45 -3.62 2.99 -0.22
C TYR A 45 -3.71 2.58 1.23
N VAL A 46 -3.02 1.51 1.56
CA VAL A 46 -3.10 0.86 2.86
C VAL A 46 -1.69 0.51 3.29
N ASP A 47 -1.32 0.91 4.51
CA ASP A 47 -0.07 0.51 5.14
C ASP A 47 -0.35 -0.62 6.12
N SER A 48 0.38 -1.72 5.96
CA SER A 48 0.29 -2.91 6.80
C SER A 48 1.62 -3.21 7.50
N CYS A 49 1.63 -3.16 8.83
CA CYS A 49 2.79 -3.51 9.65
C CYS A 49 2.98 -5.03 9.72
N THR A 50 4.15 -5.54 9.32
CA THR A 50 4.46 -6.99 9.38
C THR A 50 4.64 -7.54 10.79
N ALA A 51 4.95 -6.69 11.77
CA ALA A 51 5.21 -7.14 13.15
C ALA A 51 3.93 -7.32 13.98
N CYS A 52 2.97 -6.40 13.89
CA CYS A 52 1.73 -6.45 14.69
C CYS A 52 0.46 -6.62 13.85
N GLY A 53 0.55 -6.57 12.53
CA GLY A 53 -0.60 -6.66 11.64
C GLY A 53 -1.49 -5.41 11.64
N ARG A 54 -1.02 -4.26 12.15
CA ARG A 54 -1.76 -3.00 12.06
C ARG A 54 -1.93 -2.63 10.60
N VAL A 55 -3.17 -2.27 10.24
CA VAL A 55 -3.53 -1.81 8.90
C VAL A 55 -4.14 -0.41 9.01
N ILE A 56 -3.58 0.58 8.30
CA ILE A 56 -4.10 1.95 8.25
C ILE A 56 -4.32 2.40 6.80
N GLU A 57 -5.39 3.15 6.55
CA GLU A 57 -5.59 3.79 5.25
C GLU A 57 -4.70 5.03 5.15
N VAL A 58 -3.96 5.14 4.05
CA VAL A 58 -3.03 6.24 3.77
C VAL A 58 -3.59 7.05 2.61
N ASN A 59 -3.44 8.37 2.66
CA ASN A 59 -3.85 9.22 1.55
C ASN A 59 -2.98 8.95 0.30
N LYS A 60 -3.55 9.20 -0.87
CA LYS A 60 -2.88 8.95 -2.15
C LYS A 60 -1.57 9.74 -2.28
N ASP A 61 -1.58 11.02 -1.91
CA ASP A 61 -0.40 11.88 -2.00
C ASP A 61 0.75 11.39 -1.12
N GLU A 62 0.46 11.00 0.13
CA GLU A 62 1.45 10.45 1.05
C GLU A 62 2.00 9.11 0.57
N ALA A 63 1.12 8.25 0.04
CA ALA A 63 1.52 6.96 -0.50
C ALA A 63 2.39 7.08 -1.77
N GLU A 64 2.08 8.03 -2.66
CA GLU A 64 2.88 8.32 -3.85
C GLU A 64 4.23 8.97 -3.46
N ALA A 65 4.25 9.85 -2.45
CA ALA A 65 5.49 10.38 -1.90
C ALA A 65 6.36 9.27 -1.28
N ALA A 66 5.77 8.34 -0.53
CA ALA A 66 6.50 7.22 0.05
C ALA A 66 7.00 6.25 -1.04
N ALA A 67 6.20 5.99 -2.07
CA ALA A 67 6.57 5.16 -3.21
C ALA A 67 7.69 5.78 -4.08
N SER A 68 7.73 7.10 -4.20
CA SER A 68 8.79 7.81 -4.96
C SER A 68 10.08 7.94 -4.16
N GLN A 69 10.01 8.03 -2.83
CA GLN A 69 11.18 8.07 -1.95
C GLN A 69 11.80 6.68 -1.72
N SER A 70 10.99 5.63 -1.77
CA SER A 70 11.48 4.25 -1.76
C SER A 70 11.89 3.84 -3.18
N GLY A 71 13.07 4.31 -3.58
CA GLY A 71 13.82 3.67 -4.66
C GLY A 71 13.92 2.16 -4.38
N PRO A 72 14.05 1.32 -5.43
CA PRO A 72 13.87 -0.14 -5.32
C PRO A 72 14.74 -0.71 -4.20
N ASP A 73 14.10 -1.06 -3.08
CA ASP A 73 14.74 -1.67 -1.92
C ASP A 73 15.08 -3.12 -2.30
N LEU A 74 16.19 -3.26 -3.05
CA LEU A 74 16.88 -4.52 -3.33
C LEU A 74 17.68 -4.90 -2.08
N ARG A 75 17.03 -5.59 -1.13
CA ARG A 75 17.70 -6.47 -0.17
C ARG A 75 16.93 -7.76 0.00
#